data_AF-A0A521YI82-F1
#
_entry.id   AF-A0A521YI82-F1
#
_cell.length_a   1.000
_cell.length_b   1.000
_cell.length_c   1.000
_cell.angle_alpha   90.00
_cell.angle_beta   90.00
_cell.angle_gamma   90.00
#
_symmetry.space_group_name_H-M   'P 1'
#
loop_
_entity.id
_entity.type
_entity.pdbx_description
1 polymer ?
#
loop_
_entity_poly.entity_id
_entity_poly.type
_entity_poly.pdbx_seq_one_letter_code
_entity_poly.pdbx_strand_id
1 'polypeptide(L)' 'MPTVYARTLRRAAEIVGGVEKLGSQLGVHSEDLVYWLQGTKAVPQEIFLRAVDIVVAHDVSTISGRHPNVQNAELKKPD' A
#
# COMPACT_ATOMS: atom_id res chain seq x y z
N MET A 1 -8.03 -19.73 3.20
CA MET A 1 -8.24 -18.28 3.35
C MET A 1 -6.90 -17.57 3.19
N PRO A 2 -6.79 -16.46 2.44
CA PRO A 2 -5.54 -15.69 2.37
C PRO A 2 -5.21 -15.10 3.75
N THR A 3 -3.97 -15.29 4.20
CA THR A 3 -3.48 -14.76 5.48
C THR A 3 -3.36 -13.23 5.42
N VAL A 4 -3.28 -12.56 6.58
CA VAL A 4 -3.02 -11.10 6.62
C VAL A 4 -1.74 -10.75 5.85
N TYR A 5 -0.70 -11.58 5.95
CA TYR A 5 0.55 -11.46 5.20
C TYR A 5 0.33 -11.43 3.68
N ALA A 6 -0.37 -12.42 3.13
CA ALA A 6 -0.64 -12.50 1.70
C ALA A 6 -1.54 -11.34 1.22
N ARG A 7 -2.50 -10.89 2.03
CA ARG A 7 -3.35 -9.73 1.71
C ARG A 7 -2.54 -8.43 1.67
N THR A 8 -1.67 -8.20 2.64
CA THR A 8 -0.80 -7.01 2.69
C THR A 8 0.14 -6.99 1.49
N LEU A 9 0.81 -8.10 1.17
CA LEU A 9 1.70 -8.18 0.00
C LEU A 9 0.95 -7.92 -1.31
N ARG A 10 -0.26 -8.49 -1.46
CA ARG A 10 -1.09 -8.26 -2.65
C ARG A 10 -1.46 -6.79 -2.77
N ARG A 11 -1.88 -6.17 -1.68
CA ARG A 11 -2.24 -4.74 -1.66
C ARG A 11 -1.05 -3.85 -1.97
N ALA A 12 0.11 -4.14 -1.38
CA ALA A 12 1.35 -3.43 -1.68
C ALA A 12 1.72 -3.57 -3.17
N ALA A 13 1.58 -4.77 -3.75
CA ALA A 13 1.81 -5.01 -5.18
C ALA A 13 0.88 -4.18 -6.07
N GLU A 14 -0.42 -4.09 -5.74
CA GLU A 14 -1.37 -3.23 -6.45
C GLU A 14 -0.94 -1.76 -6.42
N ILE A 15 -0.50 -1.26 -5.24
CA ILE A 15 -0.08 0.13 -5.05
C ILE A 15 1.16 0.48 -5.87
N VAL A 16 2.18 -0.38 -5.85
CA VAL A 16 3.44 -0.12 -6.57
C VAL A 16 3.36 -0.46 -8.06
N GLY A 17 2.29 -1.11 -8.50
CA GLY A 17 2.02 -1.44 -9.90
C GLY A 17 2.54 -2.80 -10.36
N GLY A 18 2.59 -3.79 -9.47
CA GLY A 18 2.82 -5.20 -9.78
C GLY A 18 3.76 -5.92 -8.82
N VAL A 19 3.80 -7.26 -8.93
CA VAL A 19 4.64 -8.13 -8.10
C VAL A 19 6.13 -7.91 -8.36
N GLU A 20 6.53 -7.69 -9.62
CA GLU A 20 7.95 -7.44 -9.96
C GLU A 20 8.46 -6.14 -9.34
N LYS A 21 7.68 -5.05 -9.46
CA LYS A 21 8.03 -3.76 -8.86
C LYS A 21 8.07 -3.84 -7.33
N LEU A 22 7.16 -4.60 -6.73
CA LEU A 22 7.20 -4.87 -5.29
C LEU A 22 8.47 -5.62 -4.90
N GLY A 23 8.87 -6.63 -5.68
CA GLY A 23 10.12 -7.36 -5.48
C GLY A 23 11.33 -6.45 -5.49
N SER A 24 11.44 -5.58 -6.50
CA SER A 24 12.50 -4.58 -6.58
C SER A 24 12.51 -3.62 -5.38
N GLN A 25 11.35 -3.16 -4.93
CA GLN A 25 11.28 -2.26 -3.76
C GLN A 25 11.62 -2.95 -2.44
N LEU A 26 11.19 -4.19 -2.26
CA LEU A 26 11.47 -4.96 -1.05
C LEU A 26 12.87 -5.61 -1.08
N GLY A 27 13.58 -5.56 -2.21
CA GLY A 27 14.90 -6.19 -2.37
C GLY A 27 14.82 -7.71 -2.32
N VAL A 28 13.74 -8.28 -2.85
CA VAL A 28 13.47 -9.74 -2.86
C VAL A 28 13.18 -10.22 -4.26
N HIS A 29 13.44 -11.50 -4.52
CA HIS A 29 13.11 -12.12 -5.79
C HIS A 29 11.59 -12.25 -5.96
N SER A 30 11.11 -12.06 -7.20
CA SER A 30 9.68 -12.20 -7.54
C SER A 30 9.14 -13.61 -7.25
N GLU A 31 9.98 -14.63 -7.37
CA GLU A 31 9.62 -16.02 -7.03
C GLU A 31 9.25 -16.18 -5.55
N ASP A 32 10.01 -15.57 -4.64
CA ASP A 32 9.70 -15.61 -3.20
C ASP A 32 8.37 -14.92 -2.90
N LEU A 33 8.11 -13.79 -3.55
CA LEU A 33 6.80 -13.12 -3.47
C LEU A 33 5.67 -14.02 -3.95
N VAL A 34 5.85 -14.79 -5.02
CA VAL A 34 4.84 -15.73 -5.51
C VAL A 34 4.55 -16.81 -4.47
N TYR A 35 5.57 -17.41 -3.86
CA TYR A 35 5.38 -18.41 -2.79
C TYR A 35 4.66 -17.83 -1.57
N TRP A 36 5.00 -16.61 -1.16
CA TRP A 36 4.35 -15.91 -0.06
C TRP A 36 2.90 -15.56 -0.35
N LEU A 37 2.59 -15.12 -1.57
CA LEU A 37 1.23 -14.80 -2.01
C LEU A 37 0.34 -16.05 -2.12
N GLN A 38 0.93 -17.20 -2.45
CA GLN A 38 0.27 -18.51 -2.45
C GLN A 38 0.15 -19.12 -1.05
N GLY A 39 0.90 -18.60 -0.07
CA GLY A 39 0.94 -19.12 1.30
C GLY A 39 1.72 -20.43 1.44
N THR A 40 2.54 -20.79 0.45
CA THR A 40 3.38 -22.00 0.46
C THR A 40 4.69 -21.79 1.25
N LYS A 41 5.09 -20.53 1.45
CA LYS A 41 6.17 -20.14 2.36
C LYS A 41 5.69 -19.08 3.34
N ALA A 42 6.25 -19.08 4.55
CA ALA A 42 6.06 -18.01 5.50
C ALA A 42 6.78 -16.73 5.03
N VAL A 43 6.14 -15.59 5.22
CA VAL A 43 6.73 -14.28 4.91
C VAL A 43 7.67 -13.88 6.04
N PRO A 44 8.93 -13.52 5.76
CA PRO A 44 9.80 -12.96 6.77
C PRO A 44 9.18 -11.69 7.38
N GLN A 45 9.27 -11.54 8.70
CA GLN A 45 8.60 -10.45 9.42
C GLN A 45 9.03 -9.06 8.90
N GLU A 46 10.32 -8.86 8.62
CA GLU A 46 10.84 -7.60 8.10
C GLU A 46 10.22 -7.23 6.75
N ILE A 47 10.05 -8.21 5.86
CA ILE A 47 9.42 -8.01 4.55
C ILE A 47 7.95 -7.64 4.71
N PHE A 48 7.25 -8.28 5.65
CA PHE A 48 5.88 -7.94 5.96
C PHE A 48 5.75 -6.51 6.47
N LEU A 49 6.61 -6.08 7.40
CA LEU A 49 6.58 -4.71 7.93
C LEU A 49 6.86 -3.66 6.85
N ARG A 50 7.83 -3.90 5.97
CA ARG A 50 8.09 -3.01 4.82
C ARG A 50 6.91 -2.93 3.85
N ALA A 51 6.19 -4.03 3.63
CA ALA A 51 4.97 -4.00 2.84
C ALA A 51 3.82 -3.25 3.54
N VAL A 52 3.72 -3.33 4.88
CA VAL A 52 2.77 -2.52 5.66
C VAL A 52 3.07 -1.03 5.49
N ASP A 53 4.34 -0.61 5.54
CA ASP A 53 4.73 0.79 5.36
C ASP A 53 4.25 1.34 4.00
N ILE A 54 4.37 0.56 2.92
CA ILE A 54 3.87 0.93 1.59
C ILE A 54 2.36 1.17 1.61
N VAL A 55 1.60 0.28 2.24
CA VAL A 55 0.13 0.36 2.30
C VAL A 55 -0.30 1.58 3.13
N VAL A 56 0.30 1.77 4.30
CA VAL A 56 -0.02 2.88 5.20
C VAL A 56 0.34 4.23 4.56
N ALA A 57 1.51 4.34 3.94
CA ALA A 57 1.94 5.58 3.27
C ALA A 57 1.00 5.97 2.12
N HIS A 58 0.52 4.99 1.35
CA HIS A 58 -0.48 5.22 0.31
C HIS A 58 -1.80 5.72 0.90
N ASP A 59 -2.34 5.04 1.91
CA ASP A 59 -3.64 5.38 2.47
C ASP A 59 -3.64 6.76 3.14
N VAL A 60 -2.59 7.10 3.89
CA VAL A 60 -2.40 8.44 4.46
C VAL A 60 -2.40 9.51 3.35
N SER A 61 -1.65 9.27 2.27
CA SER A 61 -1.60 10.19 1.13
C SER A 61 -2.97 10.39 0.47
N THR A 62 -3.76 9.31 0.33
CA THR A 62 -5.11 9.41 -0.25
C THR A 62 -6.11 10.12 0.65
N ILE A 63 -5.98 10.00 1.98
CA ILE A 63 -6.86 10.68 2.94
C ILE A 63 -6.57 12.18 2.95
N SER A 64 -5.29 12.58 3.01
CA SER A 64 -4.91 14.00 2.96
C SER A 64 -5.30 14.67 1.64
N GLY A 65 -5.27 13.92 0.53
CA GLY A 65 -5.72 14.42 -0.78
C GLY A 65 -7.25 14.54 -0.93
N ARG A 66 -8.04 13.93 -0.04
CA ARG A 66 -9.52 13.91 -0.11
C ARG A 66 -10.20 14.95 0.79
N HIS A 67 -9.46 15.71 1.59
CA HIS A 67 -10.04 16.82 2.34
C HIS A 67 -10.55 17.89 1.36
N PRO A 68 -11.87 18.17 1.30
CA PRO A 68 -12.36 19.31 0.54
C PRO A 68 -11.74 20.57 1.15
N ASN A 69 -11.03 21.33 0.33
CA ASN A 69 -10.49 22.62 0.70
C ASN A 69 -11.64 23.54 1.16
N VAL A 70 -11.82 23.69 2.48
CA VAL A 70 -12.84 24.55 3.11
C VAL A 70 -12.52 26.05 3.02
N GLN A 71 -11.46 26.44 2.29
CA GLN A 71 -10.98 27.83 2.24
C GLN A 71 -11.76 28.75 1.27
N ASN A 72 -12.78 28.25 0.56
CA ASN A 72 -13.56 29.07 -0.39
C ASN A 72 -14.91 29.58 0.16
N ALA A 73 -15.14 29.46 1.47
CA ALA A 73 -16.44 29.76 2.08
C ALA A 73 -16.51 31.10 2.82
N GLU A 74 -15.85 32.17 2.37
CA GLU A 74 -16.12 33.52 2.90
C GLU A 74 -15.67 34.64 1.96
N LEU A 75 -16.63 35.18 1.18
CA LEU A 75 -16.95 36.61 1.04
C LEU A 75 -17.82 36.79 -0.22
N LYS A 76 -19.14 36.67 -0.05
CA LYS A 76 -20.06 37.49 -0.83
C LYS A 76 -20.99 38.19 0.15
N LYS A 77 -20.58 39.39 0.58
CA LYS A 77 -21.52 40.32 1.19
C LYS A 77 -22.49 40.77 0.10
N PRO A 78 -23.81 40.76 0.35
CA PRO A 78 -24.76 41.38 -0.58
C PRO A 78 -24.60 42.91 -0.50
N ASP A 79 -24.65 43.55 -1.67
CA ASP A 79 -24.87 44.99 -1.82
C ASP A 79 -26.21 45.45 -1.23
#